data_AF-A0A231V3H7-F1
#
_entry.id   AF-A0A231V3H7-F1
#
_cell.length_a   1.000
_cell.length_b   1.000
_cell.length_c   1.000
_cell.angle_alpha   90.00
_cell.angle_beta   90.00
_cell.angle_gamma   90.00
#
_symmetry.space_group_name_H-M   'P 1'
#
loop_
_entity.id
_entity.type
_entity.pdbx_description
1 polymer ?
#
loop_
_entity_poly.entity_id
_entity_poly.type
_entity_poly.pdbx_seq_one_letter_code
_entity_poly.pdbx_strand_id
1 'polypeptide(L)'
;MHRSKDSKSLVPALPAASIALSLAVAPASAQTAGDIMSKLEPEKRYSYVTGVIEGLAIARYQNDKPDVTGMKCIYDWFHSDAKRQWEVIRTWFERHPDQSPGALLFVLTKKECGA
;
A
#
# COMPACT_ATOMS: atom_id res chain seq x y z
N MET A 1 12.04 -17.15 71.48
CA MET A 1 12.73 -15.88 71.19
C MET A 1 13.05 -15.82 69.70
N HIS A 2 12.33 -15.01 68.91
CA HIS A 2 12.89 -14.15 67.85
C HIS A 2 11.75 -13.40 67.13
N ARG A 3 12.03 -12.13 66.88
CA ARG A 3 11.12 -11.03 66.52
C ARG A 3 11.29 -10.74 65.04
N SER A 4 10.20 -10.58 64.30
CA SER A 4 10.16 -9.77 63.06
C SER A 4 8.70 -9.41 62.78
N LYS A 5 8.27 -8.22 63.22
CA LYS A 5 8.34 -6.93 62.50
C LYS A 5 7.18 -6.79 61.52
N ASP A 6 6.19 -6.02 61.97
CA ASP A 6 5.23 -5.29 61.16
C ASP A 6 5.90 -4.65 59.94
N SER A 7 5.31 -4.86 58.76
CA SER A 7 5.55 -4.01 57.61
C SER A 7 4.19 -3.62 57.03
N LYS A 8 3.71 -2.45 57.46
CA LYS A 8 2.54 -1.79 56.87
C LYS A 8 2.88 -1.42 55.43
N SER A 9 2.30 -2.14 54.48
CA SER A 9 2.39 -1.80 53.06
C SER A 9 1.39 -0.66 52.79
N LEU A 10 1.89 0.57 52.73
CA LEU A 10 1.15 1.71 52.19
C LEU A 10 1.20 1.61 50.66
N VAL A 11 0.15 1.05 50.08
CA VAL A 11 -0.11 1.17 48.64
C VAL A 11 -0.79 2.52 48.42
N PRO A 12 -0.15 3.51 47.76
CA PRO A 12 -0.87 4.71 47.39
C PRO A 12 -1.89 4.35 46.30
N ALA A 13 -3.16 4.61 46.57
CA ALA A 13 -4.23 4.52 45.58
C ALA A 13 -3.96 5.55 44.47
N LEU A 14 -3.50 5.09 43.31
CA LEU A 14 -3.45 5.93 42.11
C LEU A 14 -4.89 6.15 41.61
N PRO A 15 -5.34 7.39 41.39
CA PRO A 15 -6.61 7.64 40.74
C PRO A 15 -6.52 7.16 39.28
N ALA A 16 -7.42 6.24 38.91
CA ALA A 16 -7.61 5.79 37.54
C ALA A 16 -8.20 6.93 36.69
N ALA A 17 -7.34 7.82 36.19
CA ALA A 17 -7.73 8.78 35.16
C ALA A 17 -7.75 8.07 33.81
N SER A 18 -8.92 7.59 33.40
CA SER A 18 -9.15 7.09 32.03
C SER A 18 -9.09 8.28 31.06
N ILE A 19 -7.93 8.48 30.43
CA ILE A 19 -7.79 9.41 29.32
C ILE A 19 -8.56 8.80 28.13
N ALA A 20 -9.77 9.28 27.88
CA ALA A 20 -10.51 8.98 26.67
C ALA A 20 -9.80 9.66 25.49
N LEU A 21 -8.88 8.94 24.84
CA LEU A 21 -8.19 9.41 23.64
C LEU A 21 -9.20 9.45 22.49
N SER A 22 -9.87 10.60 22.33
CA SER A 22 -10.75 10.88 21.20
C SER A 22 -9.89 11.12 19.96
N LEU A 23 -9.49 10.04 19.28
CA LEU A 23 -8.82 10.14 17.99
C LEU A 23 -9.83 10.66 16.97
N ALA A 24 -9.70 11.93 16.59
CA ALA A 24 -10.34 12.45 15.39
C ALA A 24 -9.72 11.72 14.19
N VAL A 25 -10.36 10.61 13.77
CA VAL A 25 -9.99 9.91 12.54
C VAL A 25 -10.46 10.78 11.38
N ALA A 26 -9.54 11.49 10.73
CA ALA A 26 -9.82 12.07 9.43
C ALA A 26 -10.11 10.92 8.45
N PRO A 27 -11.15 11.01 7.61
CA PRO A 27 -11.40 9.98 6.59
C PRO A 27 -10.18 9.89 5.68
N ALA A 28 -9.61 8.70 5.55
CA ALA A 28 -8.54 8.45 4.59
C ALA A 28 -9.14 8.49 3.18
N SER A 29 -8.89 9.58 2.46
CA SER A 29 -9.26 9.67 1.04
C SER A 29 -8.44 8.65 0.24
N ALA A 30 -9.08 8.00 -0.74
CA ALA A 30 -8.37 7.13 -1.66
C ALA A 30 -7.29 7.93 -2.41
N GLN A 31 -6.07 7.37 -2.48
CA GLN A 31 -4.97 8.01 -3.20
C GLN A 31 -5.25 8.03 -4.71
N THR A 32 -5.01 9.17 -5.33
CA THR A 32 -5.13 9.39 -6.77
C THR A 32 -3.78 9.30 -7.48
N ALA A 33 -3.78 9.16 -8.80
CA ALA A 33 -2.55 9.22 -9.60
C ALA A 33 -1.81 10.55 -9.42
N GLY A 34 -2.55 11.65 -9.30
CA GLY A 34 -2.03 12.97 -8.99
C GLY A 34 -1.36 13.02 -7.62
N ASP A 35 -1.90 12.33 -6.61
CA ASP A 35 -1.25 12.21 -5.30
C ASP A 35 0.09 11.48 -5.40
N ILE A 36 0.17 10.40 -6.18
CA ILE A 36 1.43 9.67 -6.40
C ILE A 36 2.46 10.58 -7.08
N MET A 37 2.04 11.34 -8.09
CA MET A 37 2.94 12.20 -8.85
C MET A 37 3.38 13.47 -8.10
N SER A 38 2.57 13.98 -7.17
CA SER A 38 2.84 15.23 -6.46
C SER A 38 3.34 15.05 -5.02
N LYS A 39 2.94 13.97 -4.33
CA LYS A 39 3.22 13.78 -2.89
C LYS A 39 4.31 12.74 -2.61
N LEU A 40 4.61 11.85 -3.55
CA LEU A 40 5.74 10.93 -3.41
C LEU A 40 7.01 11.51 -4.05
N GLU A 41 8.12 11.33 -3.34
CA GLU A 41 9.46 11.55 -3.90
C GLU A 41 9.64 10.74 -5.18
N PRO A 42 10.33 11.27 -6.22
CA PRO A 42 10.50 10.58 -7.50
C PRO A 42 10.95 9.12 -7.36
N GLU A 43 11.86 8.87 -6.42
CA GLU A 43 12.45 7.55 -6.17
C GLU A 43 11.47 6.57 -5.52
N LYS A 44 10.45 7.07 -4.80
CA LYS A 44 9.41 6.23 -4.15
C LYS A 44 8.28 5.86 -5.11
N ARG A 45 8.10 6.61 -6.20
CA ARG A 45 7.00 6.38 -7.15
C ARG A 45 7.13 5.05 -7.87
N TYR A 46 8.35 4.69 -8.28
CA TYR A 46 8.62 3.42 -8.94
C TYR A 46 8.26 2.25 -8.03
N SER A 47 8.73 2.24 -6.77
CA SER A 47 8.42 1.20 -5.80
C SER A 47 6.92 1.05 -5.53
N TYR A 48 6.19 2.17 -5.43
CA TYR A 48 4.74 2.15 -5.30
C TYR A 48 4.09 1.42 -6.49
N VAL A 49 4.47 1.79 -7.72
CA VAL A 49 3.93 1.17 -8.93
C VAL A 49 4.29 -0.31 -9.02
N THR A 50 5.53 -0.69 -8.70
CA THR A 50 5.94 -2.10 -8.64
C THR A 50 5.03 -2.91 -7.72
N GLY A 51 4.70 -2.39 -6.54
CA GLY A 51 3.80 -3.06 -5.60
C GLY A 51 2.37 -3.25 -6.16
N VAL A 52 1.88 -2.29 -6.94
CA VAL A 52 0.57 -2.44 -7.60
C VAL A 52 0.63 -3.48 -8.73
N ILE A 53 1.69 -3.47 -9.53
CA ILE A 53 1.91 -4.45 -10.60
C ILE A 53 1.99 -5.88 -10.03
N GLU A 54 2.73 -6.06 -8.94
CA GLU A 54 2.81 -7.32 -8.18
C GLU A 54 1.42 -7.81 -7.77
N GLY A 55 0.61 -6.94 -7.15
CA GLY A 55 -0.74 -7.26 -6.74
C GLY A 55 -1.64 -7.67 -7.91
N LEU A 56 -1.54 -6.97 -9.05
CA LEU A 56 -2.28 -7.31 -10.27
C LEU A 56 -1.83 -8.65 -10.86
N ALA A 57 -0.53 -8.94 -10.86
CA ALA A 57 0.01 -10.21 -11.34
C ALA A 57 -0.48 -11.40 -10.49
N ILE A 58 -0.44 -11.27 -9.16
CA ILE A 58 -0.94 -12.29 -8.24
C ILE A 58 -2.46 -12.47 -8.41
N ALA A 59 -3.22 -11.38 -8.49
CA ALA A 59 -4.66 -11.44 -8.70
C ALA A 59 -5.00 -12.17 -10.01
N ARG A 60 -4.21 -11.94 -11.08
CA ARG A 60 -4.37 -12.63 -12.35
C ARG A 60 -4.11 -14.14 -12.21
N TYR A 61 -3.03 -14.53 -11.55
CA TYR A 61 -2.75 -15.94 -11.28
C TYR A 61 -3.87 -16.62 -10.47
N GLN A 62 -4.42 -15.94 -9.46
CA GLN A 62 -5.52 -16.49 -8.66
C GLN A 62 -6.76 -16.80 -9.49
N ASN A 63 -7.03 -16.01 -10.53
CA ASN A 63 -8.15 -16.21 -11.46
C ASN A 63 -7.86 -17.31 -12.50
N ASP A 64 -6.62 -17.38 -12.99
CA ASP A 64 -6.25 -18.26 -14.11
C ASP A 64 -5.71 -19.63 -13.66
N LYS A 65 -5.44 -19.82 -12.36
CA LYS A 65 -4.77 -21.02 -11.85
C LYS A 65 -5.41 -22.32 -12.37
N PRO A 66 -4.58 -23.31 -12.78
CA PRO A 66 -3.13 -23.36 -12.59
C PRO A 66 -2.30 -22.60 -13.65
N ASP A 67 -2.92 -21.90 -14.60
CA ASP A 67 -2.19 -21.18 -15.65
C ASP A 67 -1.48 -19.92 -15.11
N VAL A 68 -0.17 -19.84 -15.33
CA VAL A 68 0.69 -18.72 -14.94
C VAL A 68 0.93 -17.72 -16.07
N THR A 69 0.43 -17.98 -17.28
CA THR A 69 0.70 -17.20 -18.49
C THR A 69 0.33 -15.73 -18.32
N GLY A 70 -0.87 -15.45 -17.78
CA GLY A 70 -1.33 -14.07 -17.56
C GLY A 70 -0.48 -13.31 -16.53
N MET A 71 -0.13 -13.95 -15.41
CA MET A 71 0.77 -13.39 -14.40
C MET A 71 2.14 -13.09 -14.99
N LYS A 72 2.72 -14.04 -15.73
CA LYS A 72 4.03 -13.89 -16.38
C LYS A 72 4.02 -12.74 -17.39
N CYS A 73 2.95 -12.58 -18.18
CA CYS A 73 2.82 -11.46 -19.09
C CYS A 73 2.90 -10.12 -18.35
N ILE A 74 2.17 -9.95 -17.25
CA ILE A 74 2.17 -8.69 -16.47
C ILE A 74 3.57 -8.36 -15.95
N TYR A 75 4.26 -9.35 -15.39
CA TYR A 75 5.64 -9.19 -14.92
C TYR A 75 6.60 -8.83 -16.04
N ASP A 76 6.58 -9.60 -17.13
CA ASP A 76 7.48 -9.41 -18.26
C ASP A 76 7.23 -8.08 -18.94
N TRP A 77 5.97 -7.68 -19.12
CA TRP A 77 5.61 -6.39 -19.66
C TRP A 77 6.28 -5.28 -18.86
N PHE A 78 6.10 -5.25 -17.54
CA PHE A 78 6.65 -4.20 -16.67
C PHE A 78 8.19 -4.21 -16.59
N HIS A 79 8.83 -5.39 -16.56
CA HIS A 79 10.28 -5.52 -16.35
C HIS A 79 11.12 -5.61 -17.64
N SER A 80 10.53 -5.92 -18.79
CA SER A 80 11.27 -6.10 -20.06
C SER A 80 12.02 -4.85 -20.52
N ASP A 81 11.45 -3.67 -20.27
CA ASP A 81 12.07 -2.37 -20.51
C ASP A 81 11.58 -1.39 -19.43
N ALA A 82 12.09 -1.57 -18.20
CA ALA A 82 11.60 -0.84 -17.03
C ALA A 82 11.59 0.68 -17.21
N LYS A 83 12.56 1.25 -17.94
CA LYS A 83 12.61 2.69 -18.22
C LYS A 83 11.47 3.12 -19.14
N ARG A 84 11.24 2.40 -20.23
CA ARG A 84 10.15 2.68 -21.16
C ARG A 84 8.79 2.48 -20.50
N GLN A 85 8.59 1.41 -19.74
CA GLN A 85 7.30 1.17 -19.09
C GLN A 85 7.01 2.16 -17.99
N TRP A 86 8.04 2.56 -17.23
CA TRP A 86 7.91 3.65 -16.27
C TRP A 86 7.43 4.94 -16.94
N GLU A 87 7.99 5.28 -18.10
CA GLU A 87 7.60 6.47 -18.85
C GLU A 87 6.15 6.40 -19.36
N VAL A 88 5.69 5.23 -19.83
CA VAL A 88 4.30 4.98 -20.22
C VAL A 88 3.37 5.20 -19.02
N ILE A 89 3.69 4.61 -17.87
CA ILE A 89 2.88 4.71 -16.65
C ILE A 89 2.83 6.14 -16.13
N ARG A 90 3.99 6.81 -16.07
CA ARG A 90 4.10 8.21 -15.64
C ARG A 90 3.23 9.12 -16.50
N THR A 91 3.34 8.99 -17.82
CA THR A 91 2.53 9.76 -18.78
C THR A 91 1.04 9.44 -18.62
N TRP A 92 0.70 8.18 -18.35
CA TRP A 92 -0.68 7.75 -18.15
C TRP A 92 -1.29 8.35 -16.87
N PHE A 93 -0.52 8.41 -15.79
CA PHE A 93 -0.91 9.05 -14.53
C PHE A 93 -1.09 10.56 -14.68
N GLU A 94 -0.18 11.24 -15.38
CA GLU A 94 -0.26 12.68 -15.64
C GLU A 94 -1.49 13.07 -16.46
N ARG A 95 -1.96 12.19 -17.36
CA ARG A 95 -3.19 12.41 -18.13
C ARG A 95 -4.48 12.15 -17.34
N HIS A 96 -4.40 11.43 -16.22
CA HIS A 96 -5.56 11.01 -15.43
C HIS A 96 -5.32 11.24 -13.93
N PRO A 97 -5.01 12.48 -13.51
CA PRO A 97 -4.54 12.75 -12.16
C PRO A 97 -5.58 12.39 -11.08
N ASP A 98 -6.87 12.52 -11.38
CA ASP A 98 -7.93 12.28 -10.39
C ASP A 98 -8.36 10.81 -10.26
N GLN A 99 -7.73 9.90 -11.02
CA GLN A 99 -8.10 8.48 -11.07
C GLN A 99 -7.28 7.64 -10.09
N SER A 100 -7.82 6.47 -9.71
CA SER A 100 -7.10 5.49 -8.88
C SER A 100 -5.88 4.94 -9.64
N PRO A 101 -4.66 4.95 -9.05
CA PRO A 101 -3.48 4.36 -9.66
C PRO A 101 -3.67 2.88 -10.01
N GLY A 102 -4.32 2.12 -9.13
CA GLY A 102 -4.62 0.70 -9.36
C GLY A 102 -5.54 0.47 -10.56
N ALA A 103 -6.59 1.28 -10.69
CA ALA A 103 -7.50 1.20 -11.84
C ALA A 103 -6.79 1.55 -13.15
N LEU A 104 -5.96 2.59 -13.15
CA LEU A 104 -5.17 2.99 -14.32
C LEU A 104 -4.18 1.91 -14.75
N LEU A 105 -3.47 1.30 -13.79
CA LEU A 105 -2.53 0.21 -14.06
C LEU A 105 -3.25 -1.05 -14.52
N PHE A 106 -4.42 -1.37 -13.96
CA PHE A 106 -5.27 -2.45 -14.45
C PHE A 106 -5.67 -2.26 -15.92
N VAL A 107 -6.04 -1.03 -16.33
CA VAL A 107 -6.36 -0.75 -17.75
C VAL A 107 -5.15 -0.99 -18.66
N LEU A 108 -3.95 -0.57 -18.23
CA LEU A 108 -2.72 -0.80 -19.00
C LEU A 108 -2.40 -2.30 -19.11
N THR A 109 -2.40 -3.03 -18.00
CA THR A 109 -2.11 -4.47 -18.01
C THR A 109 -3.19 -5.26 -18.74
N LYS A 110 -4.45 -4.83 -18.69
CA LYS A 110 -5.54 -5.40 -19.49
C LYS A 110 -5.30 -5.26 -20.99
N LYS A 111 -4.88 -4.07 -21.42
CA LYS A 111 -4.58 -3.80 -22.83
C LYS A 111 -3.42 -4.65 -23.34
N GLU A 112 -2.36 -4.77 -22.55
CA GLU A 112 -1.11 -5.41 -23.00
C GLU A 112 -1.12 -6.95 -22.79
N CYS A 113 -1.83 -7.43 -21.77
CA CYS A 113 -1.81 -8.84 -21.36
C CYS A 113 -3.18 -9.53 -21.30
N GLY A 114 -4.28 -8.85 -21.62
CA GLY A 114 -5.63 -9.41 -21.51
C GLY A 114 -6.10 -9.62 -20.06
N ALA A 115 -5.44 -8.93 -19.11
CA ALA A 115 -5.72 -8.97 -17.68
C ALA A 115 -7.16 -8.59 -17.31
#